data_AF-B6AFG1-F1
#
_entry.id   AF-B6AFG1-F1
#
_cell.length_a   1.000
_cell.length_b   1.000
_cell.length_c   1.000
_cell.angle_alpha   90.00
_cell.angle_beta   90.00
_cell.angle_gamma   90.00
#
_symmetry.space_group_name_H-M   'P 1'
#
loop_
_entity.id
_entity.type
_entity.pdbx_description
1 polymer ?
#
loop_
_entity_poly.entity_id
_entity_poly.type
_entity_poly.pdbx_seq_one_letter_code
_entity_poly.pdbx_strand_id
1 'polypeptide(L)'
;MIILRLYTSKKYAVKAWLISILIILLNISYAIFHISVTNWFEKVYNIIIKSLNTNDDTYIMEIRNNALNLPIYLVILGSISVFNSLSLSLLLMIWRNCQTNNLFHHWQVIRHIEGAAQRVQEDTLIVMSVTRKLFPKITMTFIKGVSHFPMLYKASIKIGGIPPFYENSQYALLVYVFSAIVLSCIALSTSSSSIPILLKKSQVTEASLRKDLVIGESYVLYVENKDIEQTFSSLSNIYEKLYYTMMRYELVSRLSEKIFESLPSIILLPAICSRKISLGERMSIIRCVNSARSPIISIVLNWDKINELYVAVKRLNSLEIMIAKHNTDYLLNTQ
;
A
#
# COMPACT_ATOMS: atom_id res chain seq x y z
N MET A 1 5.62 -16.48 13.33
CA MET A 1 6.78 -16.97 14.12
C MET A 1 8.10 -16.44 13.53
N ILE A 2 8.25 -16.48 12.20
CA ILE A 2 9.30 -15.81 11.40
C ILE A 2 9.72 -14.42 11.92
N ILE A 3 8.82 -13.44 11.95
CA ILE A 3 9.18 -12.04 12.31
C ILE A 3 9.59 -11.94 13.79
N LEU A 4 8.90 -12.65 14.68
CA LEU A 4 9.18 -12.65 16.13
C LEU A 4 10.57 -13.18 16.45
N ARG A 5 11.10 -14.15 15.69
CA ARG A 5 12.45 -14.71 15.91
C ARG A 5 13.55 -13.64 15.85
N LEU A 6 13.39 -12.65 14.98
CA LEU A 6 14.35 -11.55 14.87
C LEU A 6 14.53 -10.85 16.23
N TYR A 7 13.41 -10.56 16.90
CA TYR A 7 13.36 -9.80 18.15
C TYR A 7 13.69 -10.62 19.40
N THR A 8 13.68 -11.95 19.31
CA THR A 8 14.04 -12.85 20.44
C THR A 8 15.45 -13.44 20.31
N SER A 9 16.10 -13.30 19.15
CA SER A 9 17.44 -13.86 18.94
C SER A 9 18.53 -13.09 19.69
N LYS A 10 19.38 -13.79 20.47
CA LYS A 10 20.48 -13.18 21.22
C LYS A 10 21.43 -12.33 20.34
N LYS A 11 21.67 -12.77 19.10
CA LYS A 11 22.60 -12.12 18.16
C LYS A 11 22.02 -10.87 17.48
N TYR A 12 20.71 -10.83 17.20
CA TYR A 12 20.11 -9.79 16.36
C TYR A 12 19.09 -8.89 17.08
N ALA A 13 18.56 -9.31 18.24
CA ALA A 13 17.47 -8.62 18.93
C ALA A 13 17.76 -7.14 19.21
N VAL A 14 18.91 -6.81 19.81
CA VAL A 14 19.25 -5.42 20.18
C VAL A 14 19.23 -4.50 18.96
N LYS A 15 19.87 -4.91 17.86
CA LYS A 15 19.90 -4.13 16.62
C LYS A 15 18.49 -4.01 16.01
N ALA A 16 17.72 -5.09 16.02
CA ALA A 16 16.35 -5.09 15.49
C ALA A 16 15.43 -4.13 16.26
N TRP A 17 15.51 -4.13 17.60
CA TRP A 17 14.76 -3.21 18.45
C TRP A 17 15.14 -1.76 18.20
N LEU A 18 16.44 -1.43 18.20
CA LEU A 18 16.92 -0.07 17.96
C LEU A 18 16.47 0.48 16.60
N ILE A 19 16.60 -0.32 15.53
CA ILE A 19 16.16 0.08 14.19
C ILE A 19 14.63 0.24 14.13
N SER A 20 13.88 -0.63 14.81
CA SER A 20 12.41 -0.53 14.84
C SER A 20 11.95 0.73 15.57
N ILE A 21 12.60 1.08 16.68
CA ILE A 21 12.35 2.34 17.41
C ILE A 21 12.65 3.53 16.49
N LEU A 22 13.78 3.53 15.78
CA LEU A 22 14.12 4.57 14.81
C LEU A 22 13.04 4.72 13.72
N ILE A 23 12.55 3.61 13.16
CA ILE A 23 11.46 3.62 12.17
C ILE A 23 10.20 4.26 12.75
N ILE A 24 9.83 3.93 14.00
CA ILE A 24 8.67 4.53 14.68
C ILE A 24 8.86 6.04 14.86
N LEU A 25 10.04 6.48 15.34
CA LEU A 25 10.34 7.90 15.51
C LEU A 25 10.31 8.67 14.19
N LEU A 26 10.87 8.10 13.13
CA LEU A 26 10.80 8.67 11.78
C LEU A 26 9.36 8.79 11.29
N ASN A 27 8.53 7.77 11.53
CA ASN A 27 7.11 7.77 11.19
C ASN A 27 6.31 8.85 11.94
N ILE A 28 6.56 9.02 13.24
CA ILE A 28 5.94 10.10 14.04
C ILE A 28 6.38 11.47 13.50
N SER A 29 7.67 11.64 13.24
CA SER A 29 8.22 12.88 12.68
C SER A 29 7.62 13.19 11.32
N TYR A 30 7.46 12.18 10.48
CA TYR A 30 6.80 12.29 9.18
C TYR A 30 5.37 12.82 9.31
N ALA A 31 4.60 12.29 10.27
CA ALA A 31 3.23 12.75 10.54
C ALA A 31 3.18 14.23 10.91
N ILE A 32 4.08 14.66 11.82
CA ILE A 32 4.17 16.04 12.32
C ILE A 32 4.46 16.99 11.16
N PHE A 33 5.51 16.74 10.38
CA PHE A 33 5.85 17.61 9.26
C PHE A 33 4.80 17.61 8.16
N HIS A 34 4.09 16.49 7.94
CA HIS A 34 3.02 16.45 6.97
C HIS A 34 1.81 17.31 7.39
N ILE A 35 1.49 17.35 8.70
CA ILE A 35 0.51 18.28 9.25
C ILE A 35 1.00 19.72 9.10
N SER A 36 2.28 20.00 9.37
CA SER A 36 2.87 21.34 9.20
C SER A 36 2.76 21.85 7.77
N VAL A 37 2.94 20.99 6.76
CA VAL A 37 2.70 21.36 5.35
C VAL A 37 1.23 21.71 5.13
N THR A 38 0.29 20.95 5.69
CA THR A 38 -1.14 21.23 5.55
C THR A 38 -1.52 22.57 6.22
N ASN A 39 -1.05 22.83 7.44
CA ASN A 39 -1.24 24.10 8.14
C ASN A 39 -0.57 25.28 7.42
N TRP A 40 0.58 25.03 6.76
CA TRP A 40 1.24 26.04 5.96
C TRP A 40 0.35 26.51 4.79
N PHE A 41 -0.29 25.57 4.08
CA PHE A 41 -1.23 25.91 3.01
C PHE A 41 -2.41 26.72 3.54
N GLU A 42 -2.95 26.35 4.71
CA GLU A 42 -4.02 27.11 5.35
C GLU A 42 -3.60 28.56 5.63
N LYS A 43 -2.44 28.74 6.28
CA LYS A 43 -1.93 30.05 6.65
C LYS A 43 -1.65 30.93 5.45
N VAL A 44 -0.92 30.43 4.45
CA VAL A 44 -0.51 31.22 3.29
C VAL A 44 -1.70 31.66 2.45
N TYR A 45 -2.67 30.79 2.20
CA TYR A 45 -3.87 31.17 1.44
C TYR A 45 -4.72 32.21 2.18
N ASN A 46 -4.78 32.15 3.51
CA ASN A 46 -5.46 33.18 4.29
C ASN A 46 -4.75 34.53 4.24
N ILE A 47 -3.41 34.55 4.23
CA ILE A 47 -2.64 35.79 4.04
C ILE A 47 -2.88 36.36 2.64
N ILE A 48 -2.85 35.53 1.59
CA ILE A 48 -3.11 35.96 0.20
C ILE A 48 -4.48 36.64 0.08
N ILE A 49 -5.54 36.06 0.66
CA ILE A 49 -6.86 36.69 0.62
C ILE A 49 -6.88 38.02 1.37
N LYS A 50 -6.24 38.09 2.53
CA LYS A 50 -6.15 39.34 3.28
C LYS A 50 -5.44 40.41 2.45
N SER A 51 -4.30 40.09 1.84
CA SER A 51 -3.56 41.03 0.99
C SER A 51 -4.34 41.50 -0.24
N LEU A 52 -5.26 40.69 -0.76
CA LEU A 52 -6.13 41.11 -1.88
C LEU A 52 -7.22 42.10 -1.46
N ASN A 53 -7.59 42.13 -0.18
CA ASN A 53 -8.66 42.97 0.35
C ASN A 53 -8.15 44.25 1.03
N THR A 54 -6.85 44.38 1.25
CA THR A 54 -6.22 45.50 1.97
C THR A 54 -4.86 45.86 1.36
N ASN A 55 -4.62 47.15 1.10
CA ASN A 55 -3.34 47.66 0.59
C ASN A 55 -2.33 47.88 1.73
N ASP A 56 -1.90 46.79 2.38
CA ASP A 56 -0.88 46.84 3.44
C ASP A 56 0.35 46.01 3.04
N ASP A 57 1.51 46.66 3.00
CA ASP A 57 2.80 46.06 2.63
C ASP A 57 3.28 45.03 3.68
N THR A 58 2.72 45.03 4.89
CA THR A 58 3.03 44.03 5.93
C THR A 58 2.76 42.60 5.46
N TYR A 59 1.76 42.39 4.61
CA TYR A 59 1.42 41.06 4.09
C TYR A 59 2.47 40.50 3.13
N ILE A 60 3.16 41.36 2.37
CA ILE A 60 4.24 40.93 1.47
C ILE A 60 5.39 40.34 2.30
N MET A 61 5.74 41.02 3.40
CA MET A 61 6.74 40.52 4.34
C MET A 61 6.28 39.22 5.02
N GLU A 62 5.02 39.12 5.43
CA GLU A 62 4.48 37.92 6.05
C GLU A 62 4.47 36.72 5.09
N ILE A 63 4.06 36.90 3.82
CA ILE A 63 4.13 35.85 2.79
C ILE A 63 5.58 35.43 2.57
N ARG A 64 6.50 36.38 2.40
CA ARG A 64 7.93 36.08 2.18
C ARG A 64 8.51 35.26 3.34
N ASN A 65 8.20 35.63 4.58
CA ASN A 65 8.68 34.91 5.77
C ASN A 65 8.09 33.50 5.86
N ASN A 66 6.83 33.31 5.48
CA ASN A 66 6.23 31.99 5.47
C ASN A 66 6.65 31.16 4.25
N ALA A 67 6.98 31.77 3.11
CA ALA A 67 7.27 31.07 1.85
C ALA A 67 8.43 30.07 1.99
N LEU A 68 9.46 30.41 2.78
CA LEU A 68 10.61 29.53 3.01
C LEU A 68 10.28 28.28 3.86
N ASN A 69 9.19 28.29 4.64
CA ASN A 69 8.83 27.16 5.49
C ASN A 69 8.41 25.92 4.66
N LEU A 70 7.73 26.11 3.52
CA LEU A 70 7.29 24.99 2.68
C LEU A 70 8.46 24.14 2.15
N PRO A 71 9.45 24.70 1.42
CA PRO A 71 10.55 23.90 0.90
C PRO A 71 11.34 23.23 2.03
N ILE A 72 11.50 23.88 3.19
CA ILE A 72 12.13 23.28 4.37
C ILE A 72 11.35 22.03 4.82
N TYR A 73 10.02 22.13 4.98
CA TYR A 73 9.20 20.97 5.36
C TYR A 73 9.26 19.85 4.32
N LEU A 74 9.28 20.17 3.02
CA LEU A 74 9.36 19.18 1.95
C LEU A 74 10.72 18.46 1.94
N VAL A 75 11.83 19.19 2.12
CA VAL A 75 13.18 18.60 2.24
C VAL A 75 13.26 17.69 3.47
N ILE A 76 12.69 18.10 4.59
CA ILE A 76 12.64 17.26 5.81
C ILE A 76 11.82 16.00 5.55
N LEU A 77 10.62 16.11 4.95
CA LEU A 77 9.79 14.96 4.61
C LEU A 77 10.51 13.99 3.66
N GLY A 78 11.20 14.51 2.64
CA GLY A 78 12.03 13.71 1.73
C GLY A 78 13.16 13.00 2.46
N SER A 79 13.88 13.70 3.34
CA SER A 79 14.95 13.14 4.17
C SER A 79 14.43 12.01 5.06
N ILE A 80 13.33 12.25 5.79
CA ILE A 80 12.67 11.24 6.63
C ILE A 80 12.28 10.01 5.80
N SER A 81 11.74 10.20 4.59
CA SER A 81 11.36 9.11 3.71
C SER A 81 12.57 8.25 3.30
N VAL A 82 13.71 8.88 2.98
CA VAL A 82 14.96 8.20 2.67
C VAL A 82 15.47 7.42 3.88
N PHE A 83 15.57 8.05 5.04
CA PHE A 83 16.04 7.39 6.26
C PHE A 83 15.14 6.21 6.66
N ASN A 84 13.83 6.35 6.54
CA ASN A 84 12.88 5.27 6.84
C ASN A 84 13.10 4.06 5.91
N SER A 85 13.25 4.31 4.61
CA SER A 85 13.56 3.27 3.61
C SER A 85 14.91 2.57 3.88
N LEU A 86 15.92 3.34 4.28
CA LEU A 86 17.24 2.82 4.65
C LEU A 86 17.18 1.96 5.94
N SER A 87 16.53 2.47 6.99
CA SER A 87 16.34 1.75 8.25
C SER A 87 15.57 0.44 8.04
N LEU A 88 14.50 0.46 7.24
CA LEU A 88 13.77 -0.74 6.87
C LEU A 88 14.67 -1.73 6.10
N SER A 89 15.46 -1.24 5.15
CA SER A 89 16.37 -2.09 4.36
C SER A 89 17.40 -2.79 5.26
N LEU A 90 17.95 -2.07 6.26
CA LEU A 90 18.84 -2.64 7.26
C LEU A 90 18.13 -3.69 8.12
N LEU A 91 16.91 -3.40 8.59
CA LEU A 91 16.12 -4.33 9.38
C LEU A 91 15.83 -5.63 8.61
N LEU A 92 15.44 -5.51 7.33
CA LEU A 92 15.15 -6.64 6.45
C LEU A 92 16.40 -7.45 6.12
N MET A 93 17.56 -6.82 5.99
CA MET A 93 18.83 -7.52 5.82
C MET A 93 19.17 -8.37 7.06
N ILE A 94 19.04 -7.79 8.26
CA ILE A 94 19.27 -8.51 9.52
C ILE A 94 18.27 -9.65 9.66
N TRP A 95 17.00 -9.40 9.35
CA TRP A 95 15.95 -10.41 9.30
C TRP A 95 16.31 -11.56 8.38
N ARG A 96 16.72 -11.28 7.13
CA ARG A 96 17.10 -12.32 6.15
C ARG A 96 18.24 -13.18 6.68
N ASN A 97 19.29 -12.56 7.23
CA ASN A 97 20.41 -13.29 7.84
C ASN A 97 19.97 -14.17 9.01
N CYS A 98 19.08 -13.67 9.86
CA CYS A 98 18.52 -14.45 10.96
C CYS A 98 17.71 -15.65 10.46
N GLN A 99 16.86 -15.46 9.45
CA GLN A 99 16.05 -16.53 8.88
C GLN A 99 16.89 -17.59 8.17
N THR A 100 17.79 -17.16 7.30
CA THR A 100 18.67 -18.06 6.55
C THR A 100 19.53 -18.90 7.49
N ASN A 101 20.12 -18.29 8.54
CA ASN A 101 20.89 -19.04 9.54
C ASN A 101 20.03 -20.07 10.28
N ASN A 102 18.78 -19.73 10.64
CA ASN A 102 17.90 -20.69 11.29
C ASN A 102 17.54 -21.86 10.35
N LEU A 103 17.22 -21.57 9.09
CA LEU A 103 16.88 -22.60 8.10
C LEU A 103 18.07 -23.52 7.81
N PHE A 104 19.30 -22.98 7.74
CA PHE A 104 20.51 -23.78 7.59
C PHE A 104 20.81 -24.64 8.81
N HIS A 105 20.62 -24.12 10.02
CA HIS A 105 20.79 -24.91 11.24
C HIS A 105 19.85 -26.14 11.29
N HIS A 106 18.66 -26.04 10.69
CA HIS A 106 17.68 -27.12 10.64
C HIS A 106 17.63 -27.80 9.26
N TRP A 107 18.68 -27.66 8.44
CA TRP A 107 18.69 -28.17 7.07
C TRP A 107 18.38 -29.67 6.99
N GLN A 108 18.91 -30.47 7.91
CA GLN A 108 18.65 -31.91 7.95
C GLN A 108 17.17 -32.27 8.08
N VAL A 109 16.39 -31.43 8.75
CA VAL A 109 14.95 -31.61 8.94
C VAL A 109 14.18 -31.21 7.67
N ILE A 110 14.54 -30.09 7.06
CA ILE A 110 13.75 -29.48 5.97
C ILE A 110 14.18 -29.91 4.56
N ARG A 111 15.37 -30.49 4.38
CA ARG A 111 15.91 -30.86 3.05
C ARG A 111 15.06 -31.86 2.28
N HIS A 112 14.23 -32.63 2.97
CA HIS A 112 13.34 -33.63 2.38
C HIS A 112 12.07 -33.03 1.77
N ILE A 113 11.84 -31.73 1.99
CA ILE A 113 10.68 -31.01 1.44
C ILE A 113 10.97 -30.64 -0.01
N GLU A 114 10.02 -30.92 -0.89
CA GLU A 114 10.13 -30.55 -2.30
C GLU A 114 10.38 -29.04 -2.48
N GLY A 115 11.46 -28.71 -3.19
CA GLY A 115 11.87 -27.34 -3.42
C GLY A 115 12.39 -26.61 -2.16
N ALA A 116 12.83 -27.31 -1.11
CA ALA A 116 13.35 -26.69 0.11
C ALA A 116 14.46 -25.66 -0.16
N ALA A 117 15.44 -26.01 -1.00
CA ALA A 117 16.54 -25.11 -1.38
C ALA A 117 16.02 -23.83 -2.07
N GLN A 118 15.07 -23.98 -2.99
CA GLN A 118 14.44 -22.87 -3.70
C GLN A 118 13.68 -21.97 -2.71
N ARG A 119 12.86 -22.52 -1.82
CA ARG A 119 12.11 -21.75 -0.82
C ARG A 119 13.05 -20.97 0.12
N VAL A 120 14.13 -21.59 0.59
CA VAL A 120 15.10 -20.91 1.47
C VAL A 120 15.72 -19.69 0.78
N GLN A 121 16.00 -19.75 -0.52
CA GLN A 121 16.64 -18.65 -1.26
C GLN A 121 15.62 -17.66 -1.83
N GLU A 122 14.69 -18.15 -2.67
CA GLU A 122 13.75 -17.32 -3.42
C GLU A 122 12.68 -16.74 -2.51
N ASP A 123 12.05 -17.51 -1.62
CA ASP A 123 10.99 -16.94 -0.76
C ASP A 123 11.54 -15.91 0.21
N THR A 124 12.74 -16.12 0.76
CA THR A 124 13.37 -15.11 1.64
C THR A 124 13.71 -13.83 0.88
N LEU A 125 14.14 -13.96 -0.38
CA LEU A 125 14.41 -12.82 -1.26
C LEU A 125 13.12 -12.10 -1.68
N ILE A 126 12.04 -12.83 -1.99
CA ILE A 126 10.72 -12.27 -2.29
C ILE A 126 10.22 -11.49 -1.08
N VAL A 127 10.22 -12.08 0.11
CA VAL A 127 9.77 -11.40 1.34
C VAL A 127 10.58 -10.12 1.57
N MET A 128 11.90 -10.17 1.47
CA MET A 128 12.76 -8.99 1.64
C MET A 128 12.45 -7.92 0.58
N SER A 129 12.48 -8.28 -0.70
CA SER A 129 12.38 -7.33 -1.82
C SER A 129 10.98 -6.72 -1.94
N VAL A 130 9.94 -7.51 -1.76
CA VAL A 130 8.54 -7.05 -1.79
C VAL A 130 8.24 -6.21 -0.56
N THR A 131 8.63 -6.63 0.64
CA THR A 131 8.43 -5.83 1.86
C THR A 131 9.14 -4.48 1.76
N ARG A 132 10.39 -4.44 1.26
CA ARG A 132 11.14 -3.19 1.07
C ARG A 132 10.42 -2.20 0.15
N LYS A 133 9.74 -2.68 -0.90
CA LYS A 133 8.99 -1.85 -1.84
C LYS A 133 7.61 -1.44 -1.33
N LEU A 134 6.94 -2.33 -0.60
CA LEU A 134 5.57 -2.14 -0.13
C LEU A 134 5.48 -1.32 1.15
N PHE A 135 6.32 -1.65 2.13
CA PHE A 135 6.18 -1.14 3.49
C PHE A 135 6.24 0.39 3.53
N PRO A 136 7.19 1.10 2.89
CA PRO A 136 7.20 2.56 2.91
C PRO A 136 5.94 3.17 2.27
N LYS A 137 5.45 2.60 1.16
CA LYS A 137 4.25 3.09 0.46
C LYS A 137 3.00 3.00 1.35
N ILE A 138 2.79 1.85 1.98
CA ILE A 138 1.60 1.58 2.80
C ILE A 138 1.70 2.33 4.13
N THR A 139 2.85 2.25 4.81
CA THR A 139 3.01 2.90 6.13
C THR A 139 2.94 4.41 6.05
N MET A 140 3.61 5.04 5.07
CA MET A 140 3.58 6.49 4.95
C MET A 140 2.19 7.00 4.58
N THR A 141 1.45 6.32 3.70
CA THR A 141 0.07 6.70 3.38
C THR A 141 -0.85 6.50 4.59
N PHE A 142 -0.70 5.39 5.32
CA PHE A 142 -1.43 5.15 6.57
C PHE A 142 -1.19 6.23 7.62
N ILE A 143 0.07 6.56 7.89
CA ILE A 143 0.45 7.60 8.86
C ILE A 143 -0.12 8.96 8.47
N LYS A 144 -0.04 9.34 7.18
CA LYS A 144 -0.69 10.56 6.68
C LYS A 144 -2.18 10.54 6.93
N GLY A 145 -2.86 9.44 6.58
CA GLY A 145 -4.28 9.30 6.78
C GLY A 145 -4.66 9.50 8.24
N VAL A 146 -4.06 8.69 9.12
CA VAL A 146 -4.30 8.72 10.58
C VAL A 146 -4.04 10.11 11.17
N SER A 147 -2.95 10.77 10.77
CA SER A 147 -2.56 12.06 11.33
C SER A 147 -3.52 13.21 10.97
N HIS A 148 -4.29 13.10 9.88
CA HIS A 148 -5.23 14.13 9.43
C HIS A 148 -6.66 13.90 9.93
N PHE A 149 -6.98 12.77 10.57
CA PHE A 149 -8.32 12.54 11.14
C PHE A 149 -8.75 13.63 12.13
N PRO A 150 -7.91 14.11 13.07
CA PRO A 150 -8.32 15.17 13.98
C PRO A 150 -8.67 16.48 13.27
N MET A 151 -7.94 16.82 12.20
CA MET A 151 -8.23 18.01 11.38
C MET A 151 -9.53 17.84 10.60
N LEU A 152 -9.79 16.65 10.03
CA LEU A 152 -11.05 16.32 9.37
C LEU A 152 -12.25 16.41 10.31
N TYR A 153 -12.10 15.91 11.53
CA TYR A 153 -13.15 15.98 12.53
C TYR A 153 -13.50 17.43 12.87
N LYS A 154 -12.49 18.26 13.18
CA LYS A 154 -12.70 19.69 13.45
C LYS A 154 -13.34 20.43 12.28
N ALA A 155 -12.92 20.14 11.05
CA ALA A 155 -13.50 20.72 9.86
C ALA A 155 -14.93 20.23 9.58
N SER A 156 -15.24 18.97 9.91
CA SER A 156 -16.58 18.39 9.73
C SER A 156 -17.64 19.15 10.51
N ILE A 157 -17.33 19.54 11.75
CA ILE A 157 -18.23 20.31 12.60
C ILE A 157 -18.57 21.67 11.96
N LYS A 158 -17.58 22.36 11.38
CA LYS A 158 -17.78 23.67 10.70
C LYS A 158 -18.66 23.57 9.45
N ILE A 159 -18.61 22.42 8.76
CA ILE A 159 -19.29 22.20 7.49
C ILE A 159 -20.71 21.63 7.67
N GLY A 160 -21.09 21.26 8.89
CA GLY A 160 -22.46 20.83 9.21
C GLY A 160 -23.51 21.83 8.67
N GLY A 161 -24.52 21.30 7.99
CA GLY A 161 -25.59 22.08 7.36
C GLY A 161 -25.27 22.74 6.03
N ILE A 162 -24.19 22.35 5.37
CA ILE A 162 -23.95 22.74 3.98
C ILE A 162 -24.28 21.56 3.07
N PRO A 163 -25.11 21.71 2.02
CA PRO A 163 -25.39 20.63 1.07
C PRO A 163 -24.10 19.98 0.55
N PRO A 164 -23.99 18.63 0.56
CA PRO A 164 -25.04 17.64 0.78
C PRO A 164 -25.24 17.20 2.25
N PHE A 165 -24.63 17.88 3.22
CA PHE A 165 -24.64 17.50 4.63
C PHE A 165 -25.78 18.16 5.42
N TYR A 166 -26.41 17.39 6.31
CA TYR A 166 -27.50 17.86 7.19
C TYR A 166 -27.01 18.84 8.28
N GLU A 167 -27.93 19.65 8.82
CA GLU A 167 -27.64 20.76 9.75
C GLU A 167 -26.89 20.38 11.05
N ASN A 168 -26.94 19.11 11.46
CA ASN A 168 -26.27 18.62 12.69
C ASN A 168 -25.18 17.55 12.45
N SER A 169 -24.62 17.46 11.24
CA SER A 169 -23.63 16.43 10.93
C SER A 169 -22.23 16.76 11.50
N GLN A 170 -21.91 16.24 12.69
CA GLN A 170 -20.57 16.39 13.30
C GLN A 170 -19.47 15.64 12.53
N TYR A 171 -19.85 14.66 11.71
CA TYR A 171 -18.95 13.77 10.97
C TYR A 171 -19.03 13.93 9.45
N ALA A 172 -19.53 15.07 8.95
CA ALA A 172 -19.77 15.34 7.53
C ALA A 172 -18.66 14.83 6.58
N LEU A 173 -17.42 15.29 6.77
CA LEU A 173 -16.30 14.91 5.89
C LEU A 173 -15.84 13.47 6.12
N LEU A 174 -16.01 12.93 7.31
CA LEU A 174 -15.67 11.53 7.61
C LEU A 174 -16.64 10.58 6.91
N VAL A 175 -17.94 10.89 6.93
CA VAL A 175 -18.96 10.15 6.17
C VAL A 175 -18.68 10.28 4.67
N TYR A 176 -18.27 11.45 4.18
CA TYR A 176 -17.84 11.62 2.79
C TYR A 176 -16.63 10.72 2.44
N VAL A 177 -15.56 10.74 3.25
CA VAL A 177 -14.38 9.89 3.01
C VAL A 177 -14.77 8.41 3.03
N PHE A 178 -15.58 7.99 4.00
CA PHE A 178 -16.02 6.60 4.12
C PHE A 178 -16.90 6.15 2.96
N SER A 179 -17.88 6.98 2.56
CA SER A 179 -18.74 6.68 1.41
C SER A 179 -17.94 6.62 0.10
N ALA A 180 -16.96 7.51 -0.09
CA ALA A 180 -16.05 7.47 -1.23
C ALA A 180 -15.24 6.17 -1.28
N ILE A 181 -14.73 5.72 -0.12
CA ILE A 181 -14.02 4.45 0.01
C ILE A 181 -14.93 3.28 -0.36
N VAL A 182 -16.13 3.21 0.22
CA VAL A 182 -17.08 2.12 -0.01
C VAL A 182 -17.48 2.07 -1.48
N LEU A 183 -17.80 3.21 -2.09
CA LEU A 183 -18.19 3.28 -3.50
C LEU A 183 -17.03 2.88 -4.42
N SER A 184 -15.80 3.27 -4.09
CA SER A 184 -14.59 2.83 -4.79
C SER A 184 -14.42 1.31 -4.71
N CYS A 185 -14.58 0.72 -3.52
CA CYS A 185 -14.49 -0.73 -3.33
C CYS A 185 -15.54 -1.49 -4.14
N ILE A 186 -16.78 -0.99 -4.19
CA ILE A 186 -17.86 -1.59 -4.99
C ILE A 186 -17.54 -1.50 -6.49
N ALA A 187 -17.08 -0.34 -6.97
CA ALA A 187 -16.71 -0.16 -8.37
C ALA A 187 -15.54 -1.08 -8.79
N LEU A 188 -14.55 -1.23 -7.91
CA LEU A 188 -13.39 -2.11 -8.14
C LEU A 188 -13.77 -3.59 -8.07
N SER A 189 -14.60 -4.00 -7.11
CA SER A 189 -15.01 -5.40 -6.96
C SER A 189 -15.88 -5.87 -8.13
N THR A 190 -16.82 -5.03 -8.58
CA THR A 190 -17.67 -5.34 -9.73
C THR A 190 -16.85 -5.45 -11.03
N SER A 191 -15.90 -4.54 -11.24
CA SER A 191 -15.03 -4.56 -12.44
C SER A 191 -13.97 -5.67 -12.43
N SER A 192 -13.57 -6.19 -11.27
CA SER A 192 -12.53 -7.23 -11.14
C SER A 192 -13.06 -8.65 -10.97
N SER A 193 -14.37 -8.84 -10.78
CA SER A 193 -14.99 -10.13 -10.42
C SER A 193 -14.61 -11.32 -11.33
N SER A 194 -14.45 -11.10 -12.64
CA SER A 194 -14.10 -12.16 -13.61
C SER A 194 -12.60 -12.41 -13.75
N ILE A 195 -11.73 -11.52 -13.27
CA ILE A 195 -10.26 -11.62 -13.44
C ILE A 195 -9.70 -12.93 -12.85
N PRO A 196 -10.02 -13.32 -11.59
CA PRO A 196 -9.46 -14.55 -11.01
C PRO A 196 -9.89 -15.81 -11.76
N ILE A 197 -11.14 -15.81 -12.26
CA ILE A 197 -11.71 -16.94 -13.01
C ILE A 197 -10.98 -17.11 -14.35
N LEU A 198 -10.75 -16.00 -15.06
CA LEU A 198 -10.04 -16.01 -16.34
C LEU A 198 -8.56 -16.38 -16.17
N LEU A 199 -7.88 -15.88 -15.13
CA LEU A 199 -6.50 -16.24 -14.81
C LEU A 199 -6.35 -17.73 -14.50
N LYS A 200 -7.27 -18.31 -13.73
CA LYS A 200 -7.26 -19.74 -13.45
C LYS A 200 -7.46 -20.54 -14.75
N LYS A 201 -8.41 -20.11 -15.58
CA LYS A 201 -8.67 -20.78 -16.87
C LYS A 201 -7.47 -20.70 -17.80
N SER A 202 -6.81 -19.53 -17.90
CA SER A 202 -5.61 -19.37 -18.71
C SER A 202 -4.47 -20.26 -18.22
N GLN A 203 -4.23 -20.35 -16.91
CA GLN A 203 -3.19 -21.23 -16.35
C GLN A 203 -3.43 -22.71 -16.66
N VAL A 204 -4.68 -23.18 -16.58
CA VAL A 204 -5.02 -24.57 -16.91
C VAL A 204 -4.83 -24.84 -18.41
N THR A 205 -5.33 -23.95 -19.27
CA THR A 205 -5.17 -24.09 -20.72
C THR A 205 -3.71 -23.96 -21.15
N GLU A 206 -2.93 -23.08 -20.53
CA GLU A 206 -1.49 -22.92 -20.79
C GLU A 206 -0.71 -24.16 -20.35
N ALA A 207 -1.07 -24.77 -19.21
CA ALA A 207 -0.48 -26.03 -18.78
C ALA A 207 -0.80 -27.19 -19.75
N SER A 208 -2.02 -27.23 -20.30
CA SER A 208 -2.39 -28.20 -21.35
C SER A 208 -1.54 -27.98 -22.60
N LEU A 209 -1.47 -26.74 -23.10
CA LEU A 209 -0.67 -26.40 -24.27
C LEU A 209 0.81 -26.78 -24.07
N ARG A 210 1.39 -26.50 -22.90
CA ARG A 210 2.77 -26.91 -22.57
C ARG A 210 2.93 -28.43 -22.62
N LYS A 211 1.95 -29.19 -22.12
CA LYS A 211 1.99 -30.66 -22.17
C LYS A 211 1.98 -31.16 -23.61
N ASP A 212 1.13 -30.60 -24.46
CA ASP A 212 1.02 -30.99 -25.86
C ASP A 212 2.30 -30.68 -26.65
N LEU A 213 2.93 -29.52 -26.37
CA LEU A 213 4.24 -29.16 -26.94
C LEU A 213 5.35 -30.14 -26.51
N VAL A 214 5.41 -30.51 -25.22
CA VAL A 214 6.41 -31.48 -24.72
C VAL A 214 6.22 -32.88 -25.33
N ILE A 215 4.96 -33.29 -25.57
CA ILE A 215 4.68 -34.55 -26.28
C ILE A 215 5.16 -34.46 -27.73
N GLY A 216 4.94 -33.32 -28.39
CA GLY A 216 5.42 -33.04 -29.74
C GLY A 216 6.95 -33.05 -29.88
N GLU A 217 7.68 -32.60 -28.85
CA GLU A 217 9.15 -32.72 -28.80
C GLU A 217 9.61 -34.19 -28.73
N SER A 218 8.83 -35.05 -28.07
CA SER A 218 9.20 -36.45 -27.79
C SER A 218 8.76 -37.43 -28.88
N TYR A 219 7.65 -37.16 -29.58
CA TYR A 219 7.06 -38.07 -30.56
C TYR A 219 6.62 -37.33 -31.83
N VAL A 220 7.50 -37.30 -32.84
CA VAL A 220 7.31 -36.58 -34.13
C VAL A 220 6.05 -36.99 -34.90
N LEU A 221 5.52 -38.20 -34.66
CA LEU A 221 4.36 -38.75 -35.38
C LEU A 221 3.00 -38.52 -34.69
N TYR A 222 2.98 -38.01 -33.45
CA TYR A 222 1.80 -38.13 -32.58
C TYR A 222 0.98 -36.85 -32.40
N VAL A 223 1.48 -35.69 -32.81
CA VAL A 223 0.75 -34.43 -32.62
C VAL A 223 0.23 -33.94 -33.97
N GLU A 224 -1.07 -34.12 -34.21
CA GLU A 224 -1.73 -33.43 -35.31
C GLU A 224 -1.70 -31.91 -35.02
N ASN A 225 -1.10 -31.12 -35.93
CA ASN A 225 -0.99 -29.67 -35.79
C ASN A 225 -2.34 -28.97 -35.44
N LYS A 226 -3.47 -29.59 -35.81
CA LYS A 226 -4.83 -29.08 -35.53
C LYS A 226 -5.16 -28.98 -34.04
N ASP A 227 -4.71 -29.93 -33.21
CA ASP A 227 -5.03 -29.94 -31.77
C ASP A 227 -4.27 -28.83 -31.02
N ILE A 228 -3.01 -28.59 -31.40
CA ILE A 228 -2.22 -27.46 -30.89
C ILE A 228 -2.87 -26.13 -31.31
N GLU A 229 -3.22 -25.99 -32.59
CA GLU A 229 -3.85 -24.76 -33.11
C GLU A 229 -5.18 -24.46 -32.41
N GLN A 230 -6.01 -25.48 -32.16
CA GLN A 230 -7.26 -25.32 -31.43
C GLN A 230 -7.03 -24.90 -29.97
N THR A 231 -6.08 -25.53 -29.30
CA THR A 231 -5.72 -25.21 -27.91
C THR A 231 -5.16 -23.79 -27.81
N PHE A 232 -4.30 -23.40 -28.75
CA PHE A 232 -3.77 -22.05 -28.85
C PHE A 232 -4.87 -21.00 -29.14
N SER A 233 -5.79 -21.27 -30.06
CA SER A 233 -6.93 -20.39 -30.33
C SER A 233 -7.82 -20.21 -29.09
N SER A 234 -8.06 -21.29 -28.34
CA SER A 234 -8.80 -21.24 -27.08
C SER A 234 -8.08 -20.38 -26.03
N LEU A 235 -6.76 -20.50 -25.93
CA LEU A 235 -5.92 -19.73 -25.02
C LEU A 235 -5.91 -18.23 -25.41
N SER A 236 -5.78 -17.94 -26.70
CA SER A 236 -5.82 -16.57 -27.24
C SER A 236 -7.15 -15.88 -26.91
N ASN A 237 -8.28 -16.56 -27.12
CA ASN A 237 -9.61 -16.05 -26.75
C ASN A 237 -9.76 -15.79 -25.24
N ILE A 238 -9.11 -16.59 -24.39
CA ILE A 238 -9.09 -16.36 -22.94
C ILE A 238 -8.28 -15.10 -22.62
N TYR A 239 -7.09 -14.95 -23.21
CA TYR A 239 -6.25 -13.76 -23.00
C TYR A 239 -6.92 -12.49 -23.51
N GLU A 240 -7.64 -12.54 -24.63
CA GLU A 240 -8.37 -11.39 -25.15
C GLU A 240 -9.47 -10.94 -24.16
N LYS A 241 -10.27 -11.88 -23.64
CA LYS A 241 -11.27 -11.59 -22.60
C LYS A 241 -10.63 -11.06 -21.31
N LEU A 242 -9.49 -11.62 -20.93
CA LEU A 242 -8.73 -11.19 -19.76
C LEU A 242 -8.22 -9.76 -19.94
N TYR A 243 -7.69 -9.43 -21.12
CA TYR A 243 -7.22 -8.10 -21.46
C TYR A 243 -8.34 -7.06 -21.41
N TYR A 244 -9.49 -7.32 -22.04
CA TYR A 244 -10.65 -6.41 -21.96
C TYR A 244 -11.15 -6.21 -20.53
N THR A 245 -11.14 -7.28 -19.72
CA THR A 245 -11.54 -7.18 -18.32
C THR A 245 -10.54 -6.33 -17.51
N MET A 246 -9.23 -6.54 -17.70
CA MET A 246 -8.19 -5.74 -17.07
C MET A 246 -8.26 -4.27 -17.48
N MET A 247 -8.49 -3.99 -18.77
CA MET A 247 -8.67 -2.62 -19.27
C MET A 247 -9.87 -1.93 -18.61
N ARG A 248 -11.01 -2.62 -18.49
CA ARG A 248 -12.19 -2.10 -17.78
C ARG A 248 -11.90 -1.82 -16.31
N TYR A 249 -11.23 -2.74 -15.62
CA TYR A 249 -10.81 -2.55 -14.23
C TYR A 249 -9.89 -1.33 -14.08
N GLU A 250 -8.87 -1.21 -14.92
CA GLU A 250 -7.92 -0.10 -14.86
C GLU A 250 -8.57 1.25 -15.15
N LEU A 251 -9.49 1.29 -16.13
CA LEU A 251 -10.28 2.47 -16.43
C LEU A 251 -11.14 2.89 -15.24
N VAL A 252 -11.92 1.96 -14.67
CA VAL A 252 -12.78 2.23 -13.49
C VAL A 252 -11.94 2.68 -12.30
N SER A 253 -10.81 2.02 -12.04
CA SER A 253 -9.89 2.35 -10.96
C SER A 253 -9.38 3.79 -11.09
N ARG A 254 -8.79 4.14 -12.24
CA ARG A 254 -8.23 5.49 -12.47
C ARG A 254 -9.29 6.59 -12.49
N LEU A 255 -10.45 6.34 -13.09
CA LEU A 255 -11.56 7.30 -13.10
C LEU A 255 -12.11 7.53 -11.70
N SER A 256 -12.33 6.46 -10.92
CA SER A 256 -12.80 6.59 -9.54
C SER A 256 -11.82 7.41 -8.69
N GLU A 257 -10.52 7.15 -8.81
CA GLU A 257 -9.48 7.92 -8.12
C GLU A 257 -9.55 9.42 -8.46
N LYS A 258 -9.66 9.77 -9.75
CA LYS A 258 -9.70 11.18 -10.20
C LYS A 258 -10.98 11.90 -9.79
N ILE A 259 -12.12 11.21 -9.82
CA ILE A 259 -13.39 11.77 -9.36
C ILE A 259 -13.30 12.07 -7.85
N PHE A 260 -12.87 11.12 -7.04
CA PHE A 260 -12.77 11.33 -5.58
C PHE A 260 -11.65 12.29 -5.15
N GLU A 261 -10.63 12.48 -5.99
CA GLU A 261 -9.59 13.50 -5.83
C GLU A 261 -10.14 14.92 -6.00
N SER A 262 -11.04 15.12 -6.97
CA SER A 262 -11.53 16.45 -7.37
C SER A 262 -12.81 16.86 -6.63
N LEU A 263 -13.68 15.91 -6.28
CA LEU A 263 -14.97 16.15 -5.63
C LEU A 263 -14.92 17.05 -4.38
N PRO A 264 -13.94 16.93 -3.45
CA PRO A 264 -13.86 17.81 -2.28
C PRO A 264 -13.76 19.29 -2.67
N SER A 265 -13.11 19.59 -3.79
CA SER A 265 -12.98 20.96 -4.30
C SER A 265 -14.33 21.57 -4.68
N ILE A 266 -15.30 20.76 -5.11
CA ILE A 266 -16.65 21.17 -5.51
C ILE A 266 -17.57 21.23 -4.29
N ILE A 267 -17.57 20.18 -3.47
CA ILE A 267 -18.44 20.04 -2.29
C ILE A 267 -18.17 21.16 -1.26
N LEU A 268 -16.95 21.66 -1.18
CA LEU A 268 -16.58 22.74 -0.25
C LEU A 268 -16.93 24.15 -0.78
N LEU A 269 -17.35 24.32 -2.04
CA LEU A 269 -17.65 25.65 -2.59
C LEU A 269 -18.80 26.34 -1.83
N PRO A 270 -19.96 25.70 -1.57
CA PRO A 270 -21.05 26.38 -0.85
C PRO A 270 -20.63 26.79 0.56
N ALA A 271 -19.71 26.06 1.19
CA ALA A 271 -19.17 26.37 2.52
C ALA A 271 -18.38 27.68 2.56
N ILE A 272 -17.67 27.98 1.46
CA ILE A 272 -16.94 29.23 1.27
C ILE A 272 -17.93 30.36 0.99
N CYS A 273 -18.91 30.12 0.12
CA CYS A 273 -19.97 31.09 -0.19
C CYS A 273 -20.76 31.48 1.07
N SER A 274 -21.03 30.53 1.96
CA SER A 274 -21.67 30.76 3.25
C SER A 274 -20.73 31.29 4.34
N ARG A 275 -19.46 31.58 4.01
CA ARG A 275 -18.42 32.09 4.91
C ARG A 275 -18.17 31.24 6.17
N LYS A 276 -18.53 29.95 6.14
CA LYS A 276 -18.26 29.02 7.26
C LYS A 276 -16.81 28.57 7.31
N ILE A 277 -16.15 28.55 6.15
CA ILE A 277 -14.73 28.26 6.01
C ILE A 277 -14.04 29.32 5.15
N SER A 278 -12.78 29.58 5.45
CA SER A 278 -11.85 30.35 4.62
C SER A 278 -11.30 29.53 3.46
N LEU A 279 -10.69 30.20 2.47
CA LEU A 279 -10.02 29.49 1.35
C LEU A 279 -8.80 28.69 1.84
N GLY A 280 -8.08 29.19 2.86
CA GLY A 280 -7.00 28.43 3.48
C GLY A 280 -7.50 27.15 4.11
N GLU A 281 -8.61 27.22 4.87
CA GLU A 281 -9.22 26.03 5.46
C GLU A 281 -9.71 25.06 4.37
N ARG A 282 -10.26 25.55 3.25
CA ARG A 282 -10.61 24.69 2.11
C ARG A 282 -9.39 23.90 1.61
N MET A 283 -8.25 24.58 1.42
CA MET A 283 -7.01 23.92 0.95
C MET A 283 -6.52 22.87 1.96
N SER A 284 -6.56 23.21 3.24
CA SER A 284 -6.26 22.32 4.37
C SER A 284 -7.15 21.07 4.36
N ILE A 285 -8.46 21.26 4.23
CA ILE A 285 -9.47 20.19 4.22
C ILE A 285 -9.28 19.26 3.02
N ILE A 286 -9.09 19.80 1.81
CA ILE A 286 -8.85 18.98 0.60
C ILE A 286 -7.64 18.08 0.82
N ARG A 287 -6.54 18.61 1.36
CA ARG A 287 -5.34 17.82 1.68
C ARG A 287 -5.61 16.75 2.72
N CYS A 288 -6.38 17.06 3.76
CA CYS A 288 -6.78 16.11 4.78
C CYS A 288 -7.60 14.96 4.20
N VAL A 289 -8.61 15.27 3.37
CA VAL A 289 -9.49 14.30 2.71
C VAL A 289 -8.67 13.39 1.79
N ASN A 290 -7.78 13.96 0.98
CA ASN A 290 -6.89 13.21 0.09
C ASN A 290 -5.97 12.28 0.87
N SER A 291 -5.44 12.75 2.01
CA SER A 291 -4.56 11.98 2.88
C SER A 291 -5.30 10.82 3.55
N ALA A 292 -6.52 11.01 4.03
CA ALA A 292 -7.34 9.97 4.66
C ALA A 292 -7.73 8.83 3.71
N ARG A 293 -7.90 9.12 2.41
CA ARG A 293 -8.18 8.12 1.37
C ARG A 293 -6.93 7.33 0.94
N SER A 294 -5.76 7.98 0.98
CA SER A 294 -4.52 7.44 0.40
C SER A 294 -4.11 6.02 0.86
N PRO A 295 -4.36 5.55 2.11
CA PRO A 295 -3.97 4.21 2.52
C PRO A 295 -4.69 3.12 1.73
N ILE A 296 -5.98 3.32 1.44
CA ILE A 296 -6.82 2.32 0.77
C ILE A 296 -6.43 2.21 -0.70
N ILE A 297 -6.23 3.35 -1.36
CA ILE A 297 -5.68 3.39 -2.73
C ILE A 297 -4.32 2.71 -2.76
N SER A 298 -3.45 2.99 -1.79
CA SER A 298 -2.13 2.34 -1.72
C SER A 298 -2.24 0.82 -1.58
N ILE A 299 -3.22 0.29 -0.84
CA ILE A 299 -3.42 -1.16 -0.72
C ILE A 299 -3.91 -1.74 -2.05
N VAL A 300 -4.93 -1.14 -2.66
CA VAL A 300 -5.52 -1.59 -3.94
C VAL A 300 -4.47 -1.61 -5.05
N LEU A 301 -3.72 -0.51 -5.23
CA LEU A 301 -2.71 -0.39 -6.28
C LEU A 301 -1.52 -1.35 -6.10
N ASN A 302 -1.34 -1.90 -4.90
CA ASN A 302 -0.25 -2.83 -4.60
C ASN A 302 -0.76 -4.23 -4.25
N TRP A 303 -2.00 -4.57 -4.61
CA TRP A 303 -2.64 -5.84 -4.25
C TRP A 303 -1.83 -7.07 -4.68
N ASP A 304 -1.34 -7.10 -5.92
CA ASP A 304 -0.55 -8.24 -6.44
C ASP A 304 0.71 -8.48 -5.61
N LYS A 305 1.39 -7.40 -5.22
CA LYS A 305 2.59 -7.47 -4.39
C LYS A 305 2.27 -7.90 -2.97
N ILE A 306 1.14 -7.48 -2.42
CA ILE A 306 0.67 -7.96 -1.11
C ILE A 306 0.40 -9.47 -1.17
N ASN A 307 -0.23 -9.96 -2.24
CA ASN A 307 -0.48 -11.38 -2.44
C ASN A 307 0.82 -12.18 -2.61
N GLU A 308 1.75 -11.69 -3.42
CA GLU A 308 3.09 -12.28 -3.59
C GLU A 308 3.82 -12.42 -2.25
N LEU A 309 3.79 -11.36 -1.43
CA LEU A 309 4.34 -11.37 -0.07
C LEU A 309 3.64 -12.40 0.81
N TYR A 310 2.31 -12.44 0.79
CA TYR A 310 1.51 -13.38 1.58
C TYR A 310 1.86 -14.84 1.25
N VAL A 311 1.93 -15.19 -0.04
CA VAL A 311 2.27 -16.54 -0.48
C VAL A 311 3.68 -16.93 -0.04
N ALA A 312 4.68 -16.06 -0.24
CA ALA A 312 6.05 -16.33 0.19
C ALA A 312 6.17 -16.50 1.71
N VAL A 313 5.51 -15.64 2.50
CA VAL A 313 5.46 -15.78 3.97
C VAL A 313 4.78 -17.08 4.39
N LYS A 314 3.69 -17.49 3.73
CA LYS A 314 3.00 -18.75 4.00
C LYS A 314 3.89 -19.96 3.74
N ARG A 315 4.63 -19.95 2.62
CA ARG A 315 5.60 -21.02 2.29
C ARG A 315 6.71 -21.09 3.32
N LEU A 316 7.31 -19.97 3.73
CA LEU A 316 8.33 -19.97 4.79
C LEU A 316 7.78 -20.44 6.14
N ASN A 317 6.56 -20.04 6.51
CA ASN A 317 5.93 -20.48 7.76
C ASN A 317 5.71 -22.00 7.76
N SER A 318 5.40 -22.60 6.60
CA SER A 318 5.25 -24.05 6.50
C SER A 318 6.54 -24.80 6.86
N LEU A 319 7.71 -24.27 6.47
CA LEU A 319 9.01 -24.82 6.84
C LEU A 319 9.23 -24.72 8.36
N GLU A 320 8.90 -23.57 8.94
CA GLU A 320 9.04 -23.37 10.39
C GLU A 320 8.15 -24.29 11.22
N ILE A 321 6.92 -24.55 10.75
CA ILE A 321 6.01 -25.48 11.42
C ILE A 321 6.60 -26.90 11.42
N MET A 322 7.24 -27.33 10.32
CA MET A 322 7.90 -28.64 10.28
C MET A 322 9.09 -28.71 11.24
N ILE A 323 9.88 -27.64 11.32
CA ILE A 323 10.98 -27.56 12.30
C ILE A 323 10.43 -27.65 13.74
N ALA A 324 9.35 -26.93 14.04
CA ALA A 324 8.74 -26.96 15.37
C ALA A 324 8.24 -28.37 15.73
N LYS A 325 7.57 -29.06 14.79
CA LYS A 325 7.10 -30.44 14.98
C LYS A 325 8.25 -31.42 15.24
N HIS A 326 9.32 -31.33 14.44
CA HIS A 326 10.49 -32.18 14.66
C HIS A 326 11.09 -31.97 16.06
N ASN A 327 11.17 -30.72 16.51
CA ASN A 327 11.70 -30.42 17.85
C ASN A 327 10.78 -30.91 18.98
N THR A 328 9.46 -30.85 18.81
CA THR A 328 8.52 -31.41 19.81
C THR A 328 8.60 -32.93 19.87
N ASP A 329 8.68 -33.61 18.72
CA ASP A 329 8.77 -35.07 18.67
C ASP A 329 10.10 -35.57 19.24
N TYR A 330 11.19 -34.84 19.00
CA TYR A 330 12.48 -35.12 19.63
C TYR A 330 12.44 -34.99 21.16
N LEU A 331 11.79 -33.94 21.68
CA LEU A 331 11.64 -33.73 23.13
C LEU A 331 10.76 -34.80 23.79
N LEU A 332 9.70 -35.25 23.12
CA LEU A 332 8.82 -36.31 23.63
C LEU A 332 9.49 -37.69 23.60
N ASN A 333 10.41 -37.95 22.68
CA ASN A 333 11.12 -39.22 22.58
C ASN A 333 12.40 -39.28 23.43
N THR A 334 12.82 -38.16 24.04
CA THR A 334 14.02 -38.07 24.90
C THR A 334 13.70 -37.85 26.38
N GLN A 335 12.41 -37.78 26.73
CA GLN A 335 11.88 -37.91 28.09
C GLN A 335 11.33 -39.33 28.28
#